data_AF-A0A022PJV2-F1
#
_entry.id   AF-A0A022PJV2-F1
#
_cell.length_a   1.000
_cell.length_b   1.000
_cell.length_c   1.000
_cell.angle_alpha   90.00
_cell.angle_beta   90.00
_cell.angle_gamma   90.00
#
_symmetry.space_group_name_H-M   'P 1'
#
loop_
_entity.id
_entity.type
_entity.pdbx_description
1 polymer ?
#
loop_
_entity_poly.entity_id
_entity_poly.type
_entity_poly.pdbx_seq_one_letter_code
_entity_poly.pdbx_strand_id
1 'polypeptide(L)'
;MPDWIQAGFIDYLRRFPKDMPFELVEIPAGKRGKNADIKRILEKEGEQMLAAIGKGNRIVTLDIPGSRWETPQLAQQLEHWKRDGRDVSLLIGGPEGLAPACKAVAEQSWSLSPLTLPHPLVRVLVAESLYRAWSITTNHPYHRE
;
A
#
# COMPACT_ATOMS: atom_id res chain seq x y z
N MET A 1 -14.61 3.54 7.07
CA MET A 1 -14.49 3.30 5.61
C MET A 1 -15.88 3.01 5.07
N PRO A 2 -16.29 3.51 3.89
CA PRO A 2 -17.59 3.14 3.31
C PRO A 2 -17.68 1.63 3.02
N ASP A 3 -18.85 1.02 3.23
CA ASP A 3 -19.05 -0.43 3.12
C ASP A 3 -18.63 -1.01 1.77
N TRP A 4 -18.92 -0.29 0.68
CA TRP A 4 -18.55 -0.74 -0.67
C TRP A 4 -17.03 -0.75 -0.91
N ILE A 5 -16.27 0.14 -0.26
CA ILE A 5 -14.80 0.10 -0.32
C ILE A 5 -14.30 -1.12 0.44
N GLN A 6 -14.82 -1.35 1.64
CA GLN A 6 -14.44 -2.50 2.45
C GLN A 6 -14.75 -3.81 1.71
N ALA A 7 -15.94 -3.91 1.10
CA ALA A 7 -16.31 -5.05 0.28
C ALA A 7 -15.35 -5.24 -0.91
N GLY A 8 -15.04 -4.18 -1.65
CA GLY A 8 -14.12 -4.23 -2.78
C GLY A 8 -12.69 -4.64 -2.37
N PHE A 9 -12.18 -4.10 -1.26
CA PHE A 9 -10.88 -4.49 -0.73
C PHE A 9 -10.86 -5.96 -0.30
N ILE A 10 -11.88 -6.40 0.46
CA ILE A 10 -11.97 -7.78 0.96
C ILE A 10 -12.12 -8.78 -0.20
N ASP A 11 -12.82 -8.41 -1.27
CA ASP A 11 -12.97 -9.24 -2.46
C ASP A 11 -11.63 -9.58 -3.11
N TYR A 12 -10.70 -8.62 -3.20
CA TYR A 12 -9.34 -8.89 -3.70
C TYR A 12 -8.45 -9.57 -2.66
N LEU A 13 -8.49 -9.13 -1.40
CA LEU A 13 -7.75 -9.72 -0.28
C LEU A 13 -7.94 -11.24 -0.20
N ARG A 14 -9.18 -11.72 -0.36
CA ARG A 14 -9.51 -13.16 -0.27
C ARG A 14 -9.02 -14.01 -1.43
N ARG A 15 -8.60 -13.39 -2.55
CA ARG A 15 -8.11 -14.11 -3.73
C ARG A 15 -6.63 -14.44 -3.63
N PHE A 16 -5.89 -13.79 -2.74
CA PHE A 16 -4.48 -14.11 -2.52
C PHE A 16 -4.34 -15.54 -2.00
N PRO A 17 -3.41 -16.33 -2.56
CA PRO A 17 -3.20 -17.71 -2.14
C PRO A 17 -2.47 -17.79 -0.80
N LYS A 18 -2.44 -18.99 -0.21
CA LYS A 18 -1.82 -19.21 1.11
C LYS A 18 -0.30 -18.99 1.12
N ASP A 19 0.37 -19.12 -0.02
CA ASP A 19 1.81 -18.90 -0.20
C ASP A 19 2.16 -17.43 -0.44
N MET A 20 1.16 -16.54 -0.52
CA MET A 20 1.34 -15.09 -0.52
C MET A 20 0.25 -14.41 0.33
N PRO A 21 0.33 -14.50 1.67
CA PRO A 21 -0.60 -13.82 2.55
C PRO A 21 -0.62 -12.31 2.27
N PHE A 22 -1.82 -11.73 2.23
CA PHE A 22 -2.02 -10.30 2.14
C PHE A 22 -2.81 -9.87 3.37
N GLU A 23 -2.33 -8.85 4.09
CA GLU A 23 -2.88 -8.43 5.38
C GLU A 23 -3.06 -6.91 5.42
N LEU A 24 -4.00 -6.45 6.25
CA LEU A 24 -4.26 -5.03 6.47
C LEU A 24 -4.05 -4.69 7.95
N VAL A 25 -3.15 -3.74 8.22
CA VAL A 25 -3.02 -3.10 9.52
C VAL A 25 -3.53 -1.66 9.41
N GLU A 26 -4.59 -1.35 10.14
CA GLU A 26 -5.17 -0.01 10.15
C GLU A 26 -4.55 0.85 11.25
N ILE A 27 -3.98 2.00 10.86
CA ILE A 27 -3.50 3.00 11.80
C ILE A 27 -4.63 4.00 12.10
N PRO A 28 -4.94 4.27 13.39
CA PRO A 28 -5.98 5.23 13.74
C PRO A 28 -5.66 6.63 13.23
N ALA A 29 -6.60 7.21 12.47
CA ALA A 29 -6.48 8.57 11.99
C ALA A 29 -6.57 9.59 13.15
N GLY A 30 -5.68 10.57 13.17
CA GLY A 30 -5.74 11.69 14.10
C GLY A 30 -6.97 12.58 13.86
N LYS A 31 -7.54 13.12 14.94
CA LYS A 31 -8.72 14.00 14.86
C LYS A 31 -8.34 15.36 14.28
N ARG A 32 -8.91 15.70 13.13
CA ARG A 32 -8.69 16.95 12.41
C ARG A 32 -9.82 17.94 12.73
N GLY A 33 -9.63 18.75 13.78
CA GLY A 33 -10.55 19.82 14.19
C GLY A 33 -10.10 21.21 13.69
N LYS A 34 -10.90 22.25 13.95
CA LYS A 34 -10.68 23.62 13.44
C LYS A 34 -9.29 24.21 13.76
N ASN A 35 -8.69 23.84 14.89
CA ASN A 35 -7.36 24.32 15.34
C ASN A 35 -6.35 23.16 15.49
N ALA A 36 -6.55 22.06 14.75
CA ALA A 36 -5.67 20.91 14.86
C ALA A 36 -4.29 21.21 14.24
N ASP A 37 -3.24 20.82 14.96
CA ASP A 37 -1.88 20.80 14.43
C ASP A 37 -1.72 19.60 13.49
N ILE A 38 -1.93 19.87 12.20
CA ILE A 38 -1.86 18.87 11.13
C ILE A 38 -0.47 18.23 11.07
N LYS A 39 0.60 19.00 11.32
CA LYS A 39 1.97 18.48 11.28
C LYS A 39 2.18 17.45 12.39
N ARG A 40 1.76 17.78 13.62
CA ARG A 40 1.84 16.86 14.76
C ARG A 40 0.97 15.61 14.56
N ILE A 41 -0.20 15.76 13.95
CA ILE A 41 -1.06 14.61 13.61
C ILE A 41 -0.35 13.69 12.62
N LEU A 42 0.21 14.24 11.55
CA LEU A 42 0.92 13.48 10.53
C LEU A 42 2.15 12.77 11.11
N GLU A 43 2.93 13.44 11.96
CA GLU A 43 4.07 12.85 12.67
C GLU A 43 3.64 11.65 13.52
N LYS A 44 2.57 11.79 14.31
CA LYS A 44 2.05 10.71 15.14
C LYS A 44 1.50 9.54 14.32
N GLU A 45 0.77 9.80 13.24
CA GLU A 45 0.32 8.77 12.30
C GLU A 45 1.54 8.04 11.70
N GLY A 46 2.59 8.77 11.33
CA GLY A 46 3.84 8.21 10.84
C GLY A 46 4.56 7.33 11.86
N GLU A 47 4.70 7.76 13.11
CA GLU A 47 5.27 6.97 14.19
C GLU A 47 4.52 5.64 14.37
N GLN A 48 3.19 5.67 14.35
CA GLN A 48 2.36 4.48 14.47
C GLN A 48 2.50 3.56 13.25
N MET A 49 2.58 4.11 12.04
CA MET A 49 2.84 3.34 10.83
C MET A 49 4.18 2.63 10.92
N LEU A 50 5.25 3.34 11.31
CA LEU A 50 6.60 2.78 11.46
C LEU A 50 6.65 1.69 12.52
N ALA A 51 5.95 1.88 13.64
CA ALA A 51 5.87 0.89 14.71
C ALA A 51 5.10 -0.39 14.31
N ALA A 52 4.21 -0.31 13.33
CA ALA A 52 3.46 -1.44 12.80
C ALA A 52 4.20 -2.24 11.73
N ILE A 53 5.35 -1.74 11.24
CA ILE A 53 6.16 -2.45 10.25
C ILE A 53 6.77 -3.70 10.89
N GLY A 54 6.59 -4.84 10.25
CA GLY A 54 7.20 -6.10 10.68
C GLY A 54 8.73 -5.99 10.70
N LYS A 55 9.37 -6.66 11.65
CA LYS A 55 10.82 -6.55 11.82
C LYS A 55 11.53 -7.07 10.57
N GLY A 56 12.27 -6.18 9.91
CA GLY A 56 13.03 -6.51 8.70
C GLY A 56 12.20 -6.45 7.42
N ASN A 57 10.93 -6.04 7.48
CA ASN A 57 10.13 -5.90 6.27
C ASN A 57 10.75 -4.88 5.32
N ARG A 58 10.64 -5.17 4.02
CA ARG A 58 10.86 -4.19 2.97
C ARG A 58 9.78 -3.11 3.03
N ILE A 59 10.18 -1.85 2.96
CA ILE A 59 9.26 -0.71 3.07
C ILE A 59 8.99 -0.12 1.68
N VAL A 60 7.73 -0.18 1.23
CA VAL A 60 7.26 0.43 -0.02
C VAL A 60 6.22 1.49 0.31
N THR A 61 6.43 2.73 -0.13
CA THR A 61 5.45 3.81 0.09
C THR A 61 4.56 4.00 -1.11
N LEU A 62 3.28 4.31 -0.89
CA LEU A 62 2.37 4.81 -1.91
C LEU A 62 2.40 6.33 -1.89
N ASP A 63 3.03 6.94 -2.90
CA ASP A 63 3.19 8.39 -3.00
C ASP A 63 3.18 8.83 -4.48
N ILE A 64 2.61 10.01 -4.75
CA ILE A 64 2.49 10.57 -6.11
C ILE A 64 3.84 10.74 -6.85
N PRO A 65 4.95 11.15 -6.20
CA PRO A 65 6.27 11.21 -6.85
C PRO A 65 6.96 9.84 -7.00
N GLY A 66 6.33 8.74 -6.56
CA GLY A 66 6.87 7.40 -6.70
C GLY A 66 6.99 6.94 -8.16
N SER A 67 7.62 5.78 -8.33
CA SER A 67 7.75 5.13 -9.64
C SER A 67 6.38 4.74 -10.19
N ARG A 68 6.14 5.03 -11.47
CA ARG A 68 4.89 4.73 -12.16
C ARG A 68 4.99 3.37 -12.85
N TRP A 69 4.77 2.32 -12.08
CA TRP A 69 4.85 0.97 -12.62
C TRP A 69 3.61 0.65 -13.45
N GLU A 70 3.85 0.15 -14.66
CA GLU A 70 2.85 -0.61 -15.40
C GLU A 70 2.65 -2.00 -14.77
N THR A 71 1.55 -2.67 -15.10
CA THR A 71 1.25 -4.01 -14.53
C THR A 71 2.40 -5.02 -14.70
N PRO A 72 3.05 -5.16 -15.89
CA PRO A 72 4.18 -6.08 -16.03
C PRO A 72 5.38 -5.71 -15.16
N GLN A 73 5.61 -4.41 -14.93
CA GLN A 73 6.67 -3.93 -14.06
C GLN A 73 6.35 -4.22 -12.58
N LEU A 74 5.09 -4.08 -12.17
CA LEU A 74 4.65 -4.47 -10.82
C LEU A 74 4.82 -5.99 -10.60
N ALA A 75 4.54 -6.82 -11.60
CA ALA A 75 4.83 -8.26 -11.53
C ALA A 75 6.32 -8.55 -11.36
N GLN A 76 7.20 -7.80 -12.03
CA GLN A 76 8.65 -7.90 -11.83
C GLN A 76 9.08 -7.47 -10.42
N GLN A 77 8.49 -6.38 -9.88
CA GLN A 77 8.74 -5.98 -8.50
C GLN A 77 8.31 -7.06 -7.51
N LEU A 78 7.14 -7.67 -7.74
CA LEU A 78 6.65 -8.74 -6.89
C LEU A 78 7.59 -9.96 -6.89
N GLU A 79 8.08 -10.39 -8.06
CA GLU A 79 9.09 -11.45 -8.15
C GLU A 79 10.41 -11.08 -7.47
N HIS A 80 10.83 -9.81 -7.56
CA HIS A 80 11.99 -9.34 -6.82
C HIS A 80 11.79 -9.43 -5.31
N TRP A 81 10.63 -9.02 -4.80
CA TRP A 81 10.29 -9.11 -3.38
C TRP A 81 10.25 -10.56 -2.89
N LYS A 82 9.70 -11.49 -3.69
CA LYS A 82 9.70 -12.93 -3.36
C LYS A 82 11.12 -13.50 -3.23
N ARG A 83 12.06 -13.07 -4.08
CA ARG A 83 13.47 -13.49 -4.02
C ARG A 83 14.24 -12.88 -2.86
N ASP A 84 13.85 -11.69 -2.43
CA ASP A 84 14.43 -10.98 -1.28
C ASP A 84 14.11 -11.70 0.05
N GLY A 85 13.03 -12.47 0.10
CA GLY A 85 12.67 -13.33 1.23
C GLY A 85 12.16 -12.59 2.48
N ARG A 86 12.11 -11.26 2.44
CA ARG A 86 11.52 -10.39 3.47
C ARG A 86 10.05 -10.16 3.15
N ASP A 87 9.22 -10.01 4.18
CA ASP A 87 7.86 -9.50 4.01
C ASP A 87 7.90 -8.05 3.52
N VAL A 88 6.82 -7.60 2.87
CA VAL A 88 6.72 -6.24 2.32
C VAL A 88 5.63 -5.46 3.05
N SER A 89 6.00 -4.33 3.65
CA SER A 89 5.05 -3.37 4.22
C SER A 89 4.77 -2.24 3.23
N LEU A 90 3.55 -2.19 2.71
CA LEU A 90 3.06 -1.12 1.84
C LEU A 90 2.39 -0.01 2.66
N LEU A 91 2.98 1.18 2.68
CA LEU A 91 2.52 2.30 3.48
C LEU A 91 1.61 3.22 2.67
N ILE A 92 0.36 3.35 3.09
CA ILE A 92 -0.64 4.25 2.51
C ILE A 92 -0.95 5.36 3.51
N GLY A 93 -0.66 6.60 3.12
CA GLY A 93 -0.90 7.80 3.94
C GLY A 93 -2.38 8.18 4.06
N GLY A 94 -2.67 9.04 5.03
CA GLY A 94 -3.98 9.68 5.18
C GLY A 94 -4.21 10.80 4.15
N PRO A 95 -5.22 11.66 4.35
CA PRO A 95 -5.49 12.79 3.47
C PRO A 95 -4.31 13.74 3.25
N GLU A 96 -3.45 13.90 4.27
CA GLU A 96 -2.26 14.76 4.24
C GLU A 96 -0.99 14.02 3.76
N GLY A 97 -1.14 12.76 3.34
CA GLY A 97 -0.06 11.93 2.82
C GLY A 97 0.72 11.19 3.91
N LEU A 98 2.02 11.01 3.66
CA LEU A 98 2.94 10.29 4.54
C LEU A 98 3.84 11.28 5.29
N ALA A 99 4.09 10.97 6.57
CA ALA A 99 5.06 11.71 7.37
C ALA A 99 6.47 11.64 6.73
N PRO A 100 7.29 12.70 6.88
CA PRO A 100 8.66 12.69 6.36
C PRO A 100 9.49 11.48 6.81
N ALA A 101 9.30 11.02 8.05
CA ALA A 101 9.96 9.84 8.59
C ALA A 101 9.61 8.55 7.81
N CYS A 102 8.35 8.37 7.40
CA CYS A 102 7.93 7.23 6.58
C CYS A 102 8.56 7.27 5.19
N LYS A 103 8.67 8.46 4.59
CA LYS A 103 9.32 8.62 3.28
C LYS A 103 10.82 8.35 3.36
N ALA A 104 11.46 8.77 4.44
CA ALA A 104 12.90 8.62 4.63
C ALA A 104 13.36 7.15 4.77
N VAL A 105 12.52 6.27 5.31
CA VAL A 105 12.84 4.84 5.45
C VAL A 105 12.37 3.99 4.27
N ALA A 106 11.69 4.58 3.29
CA ALA A 106 11.17 3.84 2.15
C ALA A 106 12.31 3.33 1.28
N GLU A 107 12.35 2.03 1.03
CA GLU A 107 13.29 1.44 0.07
C GLU A 107 12.80 1.66 -1.37
N GLN A 108 11.48 1.71 -1.55
CA GLN A 108 10.83 2.01 -2.81
C GLN A 108 9.62 2.92 -2.60
N SER A 109 9.26 3.67 -3.63
CA SER A 109 8.03 4.45 -3.67
C SER A 109 7.29 4.20 -4.97
N TRP A 110 5.98 4.00 -4.87
CA TRP A 110 5.10 3.62 -5.96
C TRP A 110 3.99 4.64 -6.13
N SER A 111 3.86 5.15 -7.35
CA SER A 111 2.78 6.04 -7.78
C SER A 111 1.74 5.25 -8.58
N LEU A 112 0.51 5.17 -8.08
CA LEU A 112 -0.62 4.59 -8.81
C LEU A 112 -1.13 5.48 -9.95
N SER A 113 -0.99 6.80 -9.80
CA SER A 113 -1.58 7.77 -10.72
C SER A 113 -0.96 9.16 -10.51
N PRO A 114 -0.90 10.01 -11.54
CA PRO A 114 -0.67 11.44 -11.33
C PRO A 114 -1.83 12.15 -10.60
N LEU A 115 -3.00 11.50 -10.48
CA LEU A 115 -4.15 12.04 -9.76
C LEU A 115 -3.99 11.93 -8.25
N THR A 116 -4.56 12.88 -7.51
CA THR A 116 -4.71 12.76 -6.05
C THR A 116 -5.89 11.83 -5.75
N LEU A 117 -5.57 10.57 -5.46
CA LEU A 117 -6.57 9.55 -5.14
C LEU A 117 -6.91 9.60 -3.64
N PRO A 118 -8.20 9.46 -3.27
CA PRO A 118 -8.57 9.36 -1.86
C PRO A 118 -8.06 8.02 -1.31
N HIS A 119 -7.47 8.02 -0.11
CA HIS A 119 -6.87 6.85 0.52
C HIS A 119 -7.77 5.58 0.54
N PRO A 120 -9.12 5.67 0.63
CA PRO A 120 -9.96 4.48 0.54
C PRO A 120 -9.85 3.76 -0.80
N LEU A 121 -9.81 4.51 -1.91
CA LEU A 121 -9.65 3.94 -3.25
C LEU A 121 -8.24 3.38 -3.46
N VAL A 122 -7.22 4.04 -2.91
CA VAL A 122 -5.83 3.55 -2.96
C VAL A 122 -5.73 2.13 -2.41
N ARG A 123 -6.40 1.83 -1.28
CA ARG A 123 -6.40 0.47 -0.70
C ARG A 123 -6.94 -0.58 -1.67
N VAL A 124 -8.06 -0.30 -2.33
CA VAL A 124 -8.68 -1.24 -3.29
C VAL A 124 -7.78 -1.42 -4.51
N LEU A 125 -7.24 -0.33 -5.04
CA LEU A 125 -6.36 -0.36 -6.21
C LEU A 125 -5.07 -1.12 -5.93
N VAL A 126 -4.46 -0.95 -4.75
CA VAL A 126 -3.27 -1.71 -4.35
C VAL A 126 -3.58 -3.21 -4.28
N ALA A 127 -4.68 -3.58 -3.61
CA ALA A 127 -5.07 -4.99 -3.50
C ALA A 127 -5.33 -5.63 -4.88
N GLU A 128 -6.08 -4.96 -5.75
CA GLU A 128 -6.38 -5.43 -7.11
C GLU A 128 -5.12 -5.55 -7.96
N SER A 129 -4.29 -4.52 -7.99
CA SER A 129 -3.11 -4.49 -8.86
C SER A 129 -2.01 -5.45 -8.40
N LEU A 130 -1.84 -5.65 -7.08
CA LEU A 130 -0.98 -6.70 -6.56
C LEU A 130 -1.52 -8.09 -6.89
N TYR A 131 -2.83 -8.30 -6.81
CA TYR A 131 -3.44 -9.58 -7.21
C TYR A 131 -3.28 -9.82 -8.72
N ARG A 132 -3.41 -8.77 -9.54
CA ARG A 132 -3.14 -8.82 -10.98
C ARG A 132 -1.67 -9.16 -11.26
N ALA A 133 -0.74 -8.49 -10.59
CA ALA A 133 0.69 -8.77 -10.68
C ALA A 133 0.98 -10.22 -10.30
N TRP A 134 0.45 -10.70 -9.17
CA TRP A 134 0.53 -12.10 -8.76
C TRP A 134 0.01 -13.03 -9.85
N SER A 135 -1.16 -12.74 -10.42
CA SER A 135 -1.77 -13.60 -11.44
C SER A 135 -0.90 -13.74 -12.70
N ILE A 136 -0.12 -12.70 -13.05
CA ILE A 136 0.88 -12.77 -14.11
C ILE A 136 2.03 -13.70 -13.72
N THR A 137 2.57 -13.56 -12.50
CA THR A 137 3.69 -14.39 -12.02
C THR A 137 3.38 -15.89 -11.97
N THR A 138 2.11 -16.25 -11.78
CA THR A 138 1.66 -17.64 -11.69
C THR A 138 0.95 -18.13 -12.96
N ASN A 139 0.95 -17.33 -14.04
CA ASN A 139 0.23 -17.63 -15.28
C ASN A 139 -1.28 -17.96 -15.06
N HIS A 140 -1.91 -17.26 -14.12
CA HIS A 140 -3.31 -17.41 -13.77
C HIS A 140 -4.20 -16.59 -14.73
N PRO A 141 -5.35 -17.12 -15.20
CA PRO A 141 -6.18 -16.52 -16.27
C PRO A 141 -6.92 -15.21 -15.89
N TYR A 142 -6.62 -14.64 -14.73
CA TYR A 142 -7.23 -13.39 -14.28
C TYR A 142 -6.70 -12.20 -15.09
N HIS A 143 -5.40 -12.22 -15.42
CA HIS A 143 -4.86 -11.30 -16.38
C HIS A 143 -5.30 -11.72 -17.78
N ARG A 144 -6.08 -10.87 -18.43
CA ARG A 144 -6.38 -10.94 -19.86
C ARG A 144 -5.73 -9.71 -20.46
N GLU A 145 -4.76 -9.92 -21.35
CA GLU A 145 -4.20 -8.86 -22.20
C GLU A 145 -5.26 -8.33 -23.16
#